data_AF-A0A1Y2T172-F1
#
_entry.id   AF-A0A1Y2T172-F1
#
_cell.length_a   1.000
_cell.length_b   1.000
_cell.length_c   1.000
_cell.angle_alpha   90.00
_cell.angle_beta   90.00
_cell.angle_gamma   90.00
#
_symmetry.space_group_name_H-M   'P 1'
#
loop_
_entity.id
_entity.type
_entity.pdbx_description
1 polymer ?
#
loop_
_entity_poly.entity_id
_entity_poly.type
_entity_poly.pdbx_seq_one_letter_code
_entity_poly.pdbx_strand_id
1 'polypeptide(L)'
;GVRKGYTEGYLRKSIVDDPLRRKNTGDNTPAFIYTDIVPGDKLRIRVSTKGGGAENMGQLKMLPPSAGWEGARRFIVEAVAAAGPNACPPLVVGVGIGGNFDKVALLAKKALLRPLGQPNPDPEWAAREQELLTEINKLGIGPMGLGGRVTALAVHIETMPCHITALPVAVNLDCHAHRHKEVVL
;
A
#
# COMPACT_ATOMS: atom_id res chain seq x y z
N GLY A 1 14.36 -15.48 10.92
CA GLY A 1 13.67 -14.19 11.08
C GLY A 1 12.26 -14.38 11.58
N VAL A 2 11.26 -14.15 10.74
CA VAL A 2 9.82 -14.03 11.08
C VAL A 2 9.31 -15.07 12.08
N ARG A 3 9.50 -16.38 11.84
CA ARG A 3 9.04 -17.46 12.74
C ARG A 3 9.42 -17.21 14.20
N LYS A 4 10.72 -17.01 14.48
CA LYS A 4 11.25 -16.70 15.81
C LYS A 4 10.63 -15.43 16.41
N GLY A 5 10.56 -14.36 15.62
CA GLY A 5 9.96 -13.08 16.04
C GLY A 5 8.49 -13.21 16.48
N TYR A 6 7.71 -14.09 15.86
CA TYR A 6 6.31 -14.35 16.23
C TYR A 6 6.14 -15.41 17.33
N THR A 7 7.09 -16.33 17.52
CA THR A 7 7.04 -17.30 18.63
C THR A 7 7.59 -16.74 19.93
N GLU A 8 8.61 -15.88 19.88
CA GLU A 8 9.33 -15.35 21.05
C GLU A 8 8.88 -13.91 21.40
N GLY A 9 8.48 -13.10 20.41
CA GLY A 9 8.14 -11.68 20.60
C GLY A 9 6.70 -11.37 21.04
N TYR A 10 5.97 -12.35 21.62
CA TYR A 10 4.58 -12.21 22.07
C TYR A 10 3.58 -11.67 21.02
N LEU A 11 3.83 -11.92 19.72
CA LEU A 11 3.00 -11.44 18.61
C LEU A 11 1.85 -12.39 18.25
N ARG A 12 0.77 -11.85 17.67
CA ARG A 12 -0.39 -12.65 17.24
C ARG A 12 -0.15 -13.38 15.92
N LYS A 13 -0.17 -14.71 15.97
CA LYS A 13 -0.05 -15.60 14.80
C LYS A 13 -1.35 -15.57 13.98
N SER A 14 -1.28 -14.95 12.81
CA SER A 14 -2.43 -14.53 12.00
C SER A 14 -2.45 -15.10 10.57
N ILE A 15 -1.52 -16.01 10.23
CA ILE A 15 -1.48 -16.70 8.92
C ILE A 15 -2.14 -18.07 9.02
N VAL A 16 -2.98 -18.39 8.03
CA VAL A 16 -3.56 -19.72 7.82
C VAL A 16 -2.78 -20.51 6.77
N ASP A 17 -2.76 -21.83 6.88
CA ASP A 17 -2.06 -22.73 5.94
C ASP A 17 -2.78 -22.87 4.59
N ASP A 18 -4.11 -22.84 4.61
CA ASP A 18 -5.02 -22.95 3.48
C ASP A 18 -6.10 -21.86 3.59
N PRO A 19 -6.38 -21.08 2.52
CA PRO A 19 -7.30 -19.94 2.59
C PRO A 19 -8.77 -20.34 2.84
N LEU A 20 -9.16 -21.57 2.48
CA LEU A 20 -10.53 -22.09 2.58
C LEU A 20 -10.72 -23.00 3.80
N ARG A 21 -9.72 -23.81 4.17
CA ARG A 21 -9.76 -24.67 5.37
C ARG A 21 -9.32 -23.94 6.65
N ARG A 22 -8.53 -22.87 6.51
CA ARG A 22 -8.26 -21.83 7.53
C ARG A 22 -7.61 -22.31 8.83
N LYS A 23 -6.84 -23.40 8.81
CA LYS A 23 -6.09 -23.83 10.00
C LYS A 23 -4.92 -22.86 10.24
N ASN A 24 -4.72 -22.43 11.49
CA ASN A 24 -3.66 -21.49 11.84
C ASN A 24 -2.29 -22.19 11.79
N THR A 25 -1.30 -21.49 11.23
CA THR A 25 0.10 -21.98 11.09
C THR A 25 0.86 -22.06 12.41
N GLY A 26 0.37 -21.42 13.48
CA GLY A 26 0.96 -21.44 14.82
C GLY A 26 2.19 -20.54 14.99
N ASP A 27 2.72 -19.97 13.91
CA ASP A 27 3.97 -19.21 13.91
C ASP A 27 4.03 -18.00 12.95
N ASN A 28 2.92 -17.68 12.26
CA ASN A 28 2.82 -16.56 11.32
C ASN A 28 3.74 -16.66 10.09
N THR A 29 4.09 -17.87 9.66
CA THR A 29 4.75 -18.12 8.36
C THR A 29 3.79 -18.80 7.38
N PRO A 30 3.99 -18.72 6.04
CA PRO A 30 5.10 -18.08 5.33
C PRO A 30 5.13 -16.55 5.49
N ALA A 31 6.33 -15.99 5.33
CA ALA A 31 6.49 -14.57 5.08
C ALA A 31 6.42 -14.32 3.57
N PHE A 32 5.74 -13.26 3.14
CA PHE A 32 5.73 -12.85 1.73
C PHE A 32 7.02 -12.09 1.42
N ILE A 33 7.90 -12.71 0.64
CA ILE A 33 9.21 -12.17 0.27
C ILE A 33 9.15 -11.72 -1.18
N TYR A 34 9.56 -10.47 -1.42
CA TYR A 34 9.74 -9.90 -2.75
C TYR A 34 11.21 -9.52 -2.89
N THR A 35 11.82 -9.89 -4.00
CA THR A 35 13.23 -9.62 -4.30
C THR A 35 13.35 -8.74 -5.54
N ASP A 36 14.22 -7.73 -5.45
CA ASP A 36 14.69 -6.95 -6.59
C ASP A 36 16.20 -7.27 -6.73
N ILE A 37 16.63 -7.70 -7.90
CA ILE A 37 18.06 -7.91 -8.21
C ILE A 37 18.60 -6.59 -8.78
N VAL A 38 19.64 -6.04 -8.16
CA VAL A 38 20.25 -4.76 -8.51
C VAL A 38 21.77 -4.87 -8.55
N PRO A 39 22.50 -4.03 -9.32
CA PRO A 39 23.96 -3.98 -9.26
C PRO A 39 24.46 -3.56 -7.88
N GLY A 40 25.61 -4.11 -7.47
CA GLY A 40 26.28 -3.81 -6.21
C GLY A 40 26.60 -5.06 -5.38
N ASP A 41 27.10 -4.83 -4.17
CA ASP A 41 27.60 -5.84 -3.22
C ASP A 41 26.83 -5.85 -1.87
N LYS A 42 25.84 -4.95 -1.70
CA LYS A 42 25.08 -4.76 -0.46
C LYS A 42 23.69 -5.38 -0.48
N LEU A 43 23.20 -5.79 0.69
CA LEU A 43 21.85 -6.34 0.87
C LEU A 43 20.95 -5.34 1.62
N ARG A 44 20.05 -4.68 0.89
CA ARG A 44 18.98 -3.86 1.49
C ARG A 44 17.77 -4.74 1.84
N ILE A 45 17.39 -4.75 3.11
CA ILE A 45 16.20 -5.47 3.61
C ILE A 45 15.17 -4.45 4.09
N ARG A 46 13.96 -4.53 3.54
CA ARG A 46 12.76 -3.82 4.04
C ARG A 46 11.80 -4.83 4.65
N VAL A 47 11.36 -4.59 5.87
CA VAL A 47 10.34 -5.39 6.57
C VAL A 47 9.13 -4.49 6.81
N SER A 48 7.93 -4.96 6.47
CA SER A 48 6.66 -4.33 6.84
C SER A 48 5.77 -5.37 7.54
N THR A 49 5.20 -5.00 8.68
CA THR A 49 4.24 -5.84 9.42
C THR A 49 2.82 -5.35 9.13
N LYS A 50 2.32 -5.70 7.95
CA LYS A 50 1.02 -5.25 7.46
C LYS A 50 -0.14 -5.78 8.32
N GLY A 51 -1.11 -4.92 8.62
CA GLY A 51 -2.39 -5.31 9.22
C GLY A 51 -3.38 -5.80 8.14
N GLY A 52 -3.97 -6.98 8.34
CA GLY A 52 -4.90 -7.59 7.38
C GLY A 52 -6.15 -6.75 7.07
N GLY A 53 -6.69 -6.01 8.05
CA GLY A 53 -7.86 -5.15 7.82
C GLY A 53 -7.61 -4.09 6.74
N ALA A 54 -6.46 -3.42 6.79
CA ALA A 54 -6.09 -2.40 5.81
C ALA A 54 -5.59 -2.99 4.48
N GLU A 55 -4.92 -4.16 4.50
CA GLU A 55 -4.59 -4.91 3.28
C GLU A 55 -5.85 -5.33 2.50
N ASN A 56 -6.88 -5.82 3.19
CA ASN A 56 -8.13 -6.25 2.57
C ASN A 56 -8.92 -5.11 1.89
N MET A 57 -8.63 -3.85 2.23
CA MET A 57 -9.24 -2.67 1.61
C MET A 57 -8.48 -2.19 0.36
N GLY A 58 -7.37 -2.84 -0.01
CA GLY A 58 -6.68 -2.56 -1.26
C GLY A 58 -7.52 -2.90 -2.49
N GLN A 59 -7.39 -2.11 -3.55
CA GLN A 59 -8.11 -2.30 -4.80
C GLN A 59 -7.16 -2.19 -6.00
N LEU A 60 -7.50 -2.86 -7.10
CA LEU A 60 -6.76 -2.83 -8.35
C LEU A 60 -7.73 -2.74 -9.52
N LYS A 61 -7.41 -1.91 -10.51
CA LYS A 61 -8.19 -1.76 -11.73
C LYS A 61 -7.27 -1.63 -12.95
N MET A 62 -7.59 -2.41 -13.99
CA MET A 62 -6.96 -2.28 -15.30
C MET A 62 -7.78 -1.27 -16.10
N LEU A 63 -7.35 0.00 -16.12
CA LEU A 63 -8.03 1.05 -16.89
C LEU A 63 -7.60 1.00 -18.36
N PRO A 64 -8.45 1.45 -19.30
CA PRO A 64 -7.99 1.75 -20.65
C PRO A 64 -7.06 2.98 -20.63
N PRO A 65 -6.07 3.09 -21.54
CA PRO A 65 -5.18 4.25 -21.62
C PRO A 65 -5.91 5.59 -21.76
N SER A 66 -7.05 5.59 -22.46
CA SER A 66 -7.93 6.76 -22.64
C SER A 66 -8.54 7.30 -21.33
N ALA A 67 -8.47 6.56 -20.23
CA ALA A 67 -8.90 7.04 -18.92
C ALA A 67 -7.91 8.08 -18.35
N GLY A 68 -6.64 8.04 -18.74
CA GLY A 68 -5.59 9.00 -18.36
C GLY A 68 -5.46 9.22 -16.85
N TRP A 69 -4.96 10.41 -16.48
CA TRP A 69 -4.82 10.80 -15.06
C TRP A 69 -6.18 10.84 -14.36
N GLU A 70 -7.19 11.50 -14.94
CA GLU A 70 -8.50 11.67 -14.30
C GLU A 70 -9.20 10.33 -13.96
N GLY A 71 -9.05 9.32 -14.81
CA GLY A 71 -9.55 7.98 -14.52
C GLY A 71 -8.81 7.27 -13.39
N ALA A 72 -7.48 7.42 -13.33
CA ALA A 72 -6.65 6.90 -12.24
C ALA A 72 -6.95 7.61 -10.91
N ARG A 73 -6.92 8.96 -10.92
CA ARG A 73 -7.26 9.85 -9.80
C ARG A 73 -8.63 9.52 -9.21
N ARG A 74 -9.68 9.48 -10.05
CA ARG A 74 -11.04 9.13 -9.61
C ARG A 74 -11.07 7.74 -8.96
N PHE A 75 -10.47 6.73 -9.57
CA PHE A 75 -10.41 5.39 -9.00
C PHE A 75 -9.68 5.36 -7.64
N ILE A 76 -8.62 6.14 -7.46
CA ILE A 76 -7.88 6.21 -6.19
C ILE A 76 -8.76 6.81 -5.08
N VAL A 77 -9.47 7.91 -5.36
CA VAL A 77 -10.38 8.54 -4.40
C VAL A 77 -11.58 7.62 -4.10
N GLU A 78 -12.16 6.97 -5.13
CA GLU A 78 -13.23 5.96 -4.97
C GLU A 78 -12.79 4.79 -4.09
N ALA A 79 -11.57 4.27 -4.25
CA ALA A 79 -11.04 3.16 -3.45
C ALA A 79 -10.89 3.54 -1.96
N VAL A 80 -10.42 4.76 -1.66
CA VAL A 80 -10.33 5.25 -0.27
C VAL A 80 -11.72 5.52 0.32
N ALA A 81 -12.65 6.08 -0.48
CA ALA A 81 -14.03 6.29 -0.05
C ALA A 81 -14.74 4.96 0.28
N ALA A 82 -14.54 3.93 -0.55
CA ALA A 82 -15.08 2.59 -0.33
C ALA A 82 -14.46 1.88 0.90
N ALA A 83 -13.19 2.14 1.21
CA ALA A 83 -12.55 1.61 2.41
C ALA A 83 -13.16 2.21 3.70
N GLY A 84 -13.42 3.52 3.71
CA GLY A 84 -14.09 4.21 4.81
C GLY A 84 -13.43 3.94 6.18
N PRO A 85 -14.20 3.56 7.23
CA PRO A 85 -13.63 3.24 8.55
C PRO A 85 -12.79 1.96 8.58
N ASN A 86 -12.96 1.04 7.61
CA ASN A 86 -12.48 -0.35 7.72
C ASN A 86 -10.95 -0.48 7.63
N ALA A 87 -10.27 0.53 7.09
CA ALA A 87 -8.82 0.62 7.07
C ALA A 87 -8.24 1.37 8.31
N CYS A 88 -9.04 1.64 9.34
CA CYS A 88 -8.65 2.34 10.57
C CYS A 88 -7.85 3.64 10.33
N PRO A 89 -8.45 4.66 9.64
CA PRO A 89 -7.83 5.95 9.38
C PRO A 89 -7.36 6.67 10.67
N PRO A 90 -6.39 7.59 10.60
CA PRO A 90 -5.87 8.19 9.37
C PRO A 90 -4.89 7.28 8.62
N LEU A 91 -4.97 7.32 7.29
CA LEU A 91 -4.30 6.39 6.39
C LEU A 91 -2.94 6.89 5.87
N VAL A 92 -2.10 5.96 5.45
CA VAL A 92 -1.07 6.19 4.42
C VAL A 92 -1.55 5.48 3.15
N VAL A 93 -1.68 6.21 2.04
CA VAL A 93 -2.25 5.69 0.80
C VAL A 93 -1.14 5.43 -0.21
N GLY A 94 -0.83 4.15 -0.43
CA GLY A 94 0.14 3.71 -1.43
C GLY A 94 -0.54 3.45 -2.76
N VAL A 95 -0.01 4.02 -3.82
CA VAL A 95 -0.57 3.96 -5.17
C VAL A 95 0.49 3.43 -6.13
N GLY A 96 0.13 2.43 -6.93
CA GLY A 96 0.92 1.94 -8.05
C GLY A 96 0.25 2.31 -9.36
N ILE A 97 1.00 2.86 -10.32
CA ILE A 97 0.50 3.15 -11.67
C ILE A 97 1.44 2.55 -12.71
N GLY A 98 0.89 1.80 -13.66
CA GLY A 98 1.66 1.13 -14.71
C GLY A 98 2.13 -0.28 -14.32
N GLY A 99 3.18 -0.78 -14.97
CA GLY A 99 3.58 -2.20 -14.88
C GLY A 99 2.56 -3.14 -15.55
N ASN A 100 2.23 -4.24 -14.86
CA ASN A 100 1.24 -5.25 -15.25
C ASN A 100 0.36 -5.61 -14.03
N PHE A 101 -0.51 -6.63 -14.15
CA PHE A 101 -1.46 -7.04 -13.11
C PHE A 101 -0.81 -7.35 -11.74
N ASP A 102 0.27 -8.13 -11.68
CA ASP A 102 0.93 -8.47 -10.42
C ASP A 102 1.86 -7.35 -9.92
N LYS A 103 2.60 -6.67 -10.83
CA LYS A 103 3.55 -5.63 -10.44
C LYS A 103 2.88 -4.37 -9.93
N VAL A 104 1.71 -3.97 -10.45
CA VAL A 104 1.04 -2.75 -9.98
C VAL A 104 0.59 -2.86 -8.51
N ALA A 105 0.14 -4.05 -8.08
CA ALA A 105 -0.18 -4.32 -6.68
C ALA A 105 1.06 -4.25 -5.78
N LEU A 106 2.19 -4.84 -6.23
CA LEU A 106 3.46 -4.75 -5.52
C LEU A 106 3.99 -3.31 -5.47
N LEU A 107 3.79 -2.53 -6.53
CA LEU A 107 4.21 -1.14 -6.64
C LEU A 107 3.47 -0.25 -5.62
N ALA A 108 2.14 -0.38 -5.53
CA ALA A 108 1.33 0.26 -4.49
C ALA A 108 1.79 -0.12 -3.06
N LYS A 109 2.18 -1.38 -2.86
CA LYS A 109 2.72 -1.88 -1.59
C LYS A 109 4.13 -1.36 -1.28
N LYS A 110 4.97 -1.12 -2.30
CA LYS A 110 6.29 -0.48 -2.15
C LYS A 110 6.17 1.01 -1.83
N ALA A 111 5.16 1.69 -2.36
CA ALA A 111 4.88 3.10 -2.06
C ALA A 111 4.64 3.35 -0.56
N LEU A 112 4.00 2.40 0.13
CA LEU A 112 3.82 2.40 1.60
C LEU A 112 5.12 2.27 2.41
N LEU A 113 6.29 2.06 1.78
CA LEU A 113 7.58 1.99 2.46
C LEU A 113 8.33 3.34 2.40
N ARG A 114 7.79 4.33 1.68
CA ARG A 114 8.37 5.67 1.61
C ARG A 114 8.03 6.44 2.90
N PRO A 115 9.00 7.13 3.54
CA PRO A 115 8.75 7.81 4.81
C PRO A 115 7.74 8.96 4.69
N LEU A 116 6.91 9.12 5.72
CA LEU A 116 6.01 10.28 5.86
C LEU A 116 6.78 11.60 5.73
N GLY A 117 6.17 12.56 5.01
CA GLY A 117 6.80 13.84 4.70
C GLY A 117 7.78 13.80 3.52
N GLN A 118 8.04 12.65 2.90
CA GLN A 118 8.82 12.56 1.67
C GLN A 118 7.89 12.45 0.45
N PRO A 119 7.72 13.53 -0.34
CA PRO A 119 6.96 13.49 -1.58
C PRO A 119 7.71 12.66 -2.64
N ASN A 120 7.09 12.45 -3.79
CA ASN A 120 7.77 11.90 -4.96
C ASN A 120 9.02 12.74 -5.32
N PRO A 121 10.15 12.12 -5.72
CA PRO A 121 11.28 12.85 -6.28
C PRO A 121 10.97 13.56 -7.62
N ASP A 122 9.96 13.07 -8.38
CA ASP A 122 9.46 13.74 -9.57
C ASP A 122 8.40 14.81 -9.18
N PRO A 123 8.62 16.10 -9.52
CA PRO A 123 7.69 17.18 -9.18
C PRO A 123 6.25 17.00 -9.72
N GLU A 124 6.07 16.35 -10.87
CA GLU A 124 4.74 16.12 -11.46
C GLU A 124 3.96 15.10 -10.62
N TRP A 125 4.62 14.02 -10.19
CA TRP A 125 4.02 13.03 -9.31
C TRP A 125 3.85 13.54 -7.86
N ALA A 126 4.73 14.40 -7.38
CA ALA A 126 4.58 15.06 -6.08
C ALA A 126 3.35 15.98 -6.05
N ALA A 127 3.09 16.73 -7.12
CA ALA A 127 1.89 17.56 -7.25
C ALA A 127 0.61 16.69 -7.23
N ARG A 128 0.61 15.55 -7.95
CA ARG A 128 -0.49 14.58 -7.95
C ARG A 128 -0.75 13.91 -6.60
N GLU A 129 0.30 13.63 -5.84
CA GLU A 129 0.17 13.13 -4.46
C GLU A 129 -0.51 14.15 -3.56
N GLN A 130 -0.15 15.44 -3.68
CA GLN A 130 -0.75 16.52 -2.92
C GLN A 130 -2.19 16.83 -3.36
N GLU A 131 -2.51 16.73 -4.65
CA GLU A 131 -3.87 16.76 -5.19
C GLU A 131 -4.73 15.67 -4.53
N LEU A 132 -4.33 14.41 -4.65
CA LEU A 132 -5.04 13.26 -4.07
C LEU A 132 -5.19 13.36 -2.55
N LEU A 133 -4.14 13.76 -1.82
CA LEU A 133 -4.20 13.94 -0.37
C LEU A 133 -5.23 14.99 0.05
N THR A 134 -5.38 16.04 -0.76
CA THR A 134 -6.37 17.10 -0.55
C THR A 134 -7.79 16.57 -0.80
N GLU A 135 -8.01 15.81 -1.87
CA GLU A 135 -9.32 15.22 -2.19
C GLU A 135 -9.75 14.14 -1.19
N ILE A 136 -8.85 13.24 -0.81
CA ILE A 136 -9.10 12.19 0.18
C ILE A 136 -9.47 12.78 1.55
N ASN A 137 -8.85 13.90 1.94
CA ASN A 137 -9.20 14.59 3.19
C ASN A 137 -10.53 15.38 3.08
N LYS A 138 -10.95 15.80 1.88
CA LYS A 138 -12.29 16.36 1.65
C LYS A 138 -13.43 15.32 1.74
N LEU A 139 -13.14 14.02 1.67
CA LEU A 139 -14.15 12.96 1.89
C LEU A 139 -14.76 13.00 3.30
N GLY A 140 -14.13 13.67 4.27
CA GLY A 140 -14.69 13.89 5.61
C GLY A 140 -14.75 12.66 6.51
N ILE A 141 -14.25 11.49 6.06
CA ILE A 141 -14.24 10.21 6.81
C ILE A 141 -13.53 10.39 8.17
N GLY A 142 -12.37 11.04 8.16
CA GLY A 142 -11.63 11.38 9.38
C GLY A 142 -11.07 10.19 10.17
N PRO A 143 -10.46 10.44 11.34
CA PRO A 143 -9.86 9.39 12.19
C PRO A 143 -10.91 8.35 12.63
N MET A 144 -10.55 7.07 12.49
CA MET A 144 -11.41 5.91 12.73
C MET A 144 -12.78 5.92 12.00
N GLY A 145 -12.99 6.81 11.03
CA GLY A 145 -14.28 6.99 10.37
C GLY A 145 -15.33 7.75 11.20
N LEU A 146 -14.91 8.47 12.24
CA LEU A 146 -15.79 9.23 13.14
C LEU A 146 -16.06 10.67 12.66
N GLY A 147 -15.69 10.98 11.41
CA GLY A 147 -15.77 12.31 10.84
C GLY A 147 -14.49 13.13 11.05
N GLY A 148 -14.29 14.15 10.20
CA GLY A 148 -13.28 15.19 10.40
C GLY A 148 -12.35 15.41 9.21
N ARG A 149 -11.33 16.26 9.41
CA ARG A 149 -10.47 16.81 8.34
C ARG A 149 -9.26 15.95 7.93
N VAL A 150 -9.03 14.81 8.57
CA VAL A 150 -7.85 13.95 8.33
C VAL A 150 -8.26 12.49 8.13
N THR A 151 -8.58 12.15 6.88
CA THR A 151 -8.74 10.78 6.41
C THR A 151 -7.39 10.12 6.13
N ALA A 152 -6.42 10.88 5.60
CA ALA A 152 -5.08 10.41 5.26
C ALA A 152 -3.98 11.41 5.67
N LEU A 153 -2.82 10.87 6.06
CA LEU A 153 -1.61 11.61 6.40
C LEU A 153 -0.72 11.86 5.17
N ALA A 154 -0.70 10.90 4.24
CA ALA A 154 0.08 10.99 3.00
C ALA A 154 -0.53 10.13 1.89
N VAL A 155 -0.27 10.53 0.65
CA VAL A 155 -0.41 9.71 -0.55
C VAL A 155 0.98 9.55 -1.15
N HIS A 156 1.35 8.33 -1.52
CA HIS A 156 2.61 8.02 -2.17
C HIS A 156 2.32 7.24 -3.45
N ILE A 157 2.70 7.82 -4.59
CA ILE A 157 2.61 7.19 -5.91
C ILE A 157 3.99 6.64 -6.26
N GLU A 158 4.01 5.41 -6.75
CA GLU A 158 5.16 4.81 -7.42
C GLU A 158 4.71 4.37 -8.82
N THR A 159 5.57 4.55 -9.83
CA THR A 159 5.20 4.34 -11.24
C THR A 159 6.15 3.40 -11.97
N MET A 160 5.65 2.70 -12.99
CA MET A 160 6.45 1.79 -13.83
C MET A 160 5.95 1.81 -15.27
N PRO A 161 6.82 1.66 -16.31
CA PRO A 161 6.35 1.44 -17.67
C PRO A 161 5.34 0.30 -17.79
N CYS A 162 4.34 0.45 -18.65
CA CYS A 162 3.31 -0.55 -18.95
C CYS A 162 3.13 -0.74 -20.45
N HIS A 163 2.39 -1.78 -20.84
CA HIS A 163 2.01 -1.98 -22.24
C HIS A 163 1.06 -0.87 -22.71
N ILE A 164 1.24 -0.38 -23.94
CA ILE A 164 0.51 0.78 -24.49
C ILE A 164 -1.02 0.64 -24.47
N THR A 165 -1.55 -0.58 -24.40
CA THR A 165 -3.00 -0.86 -24.35
C THR A 165 -3.59 -0.89 -22.94
N ALA A 166 -2.81 -0.64 -21.89
CA ALA A 166 -3.24 -0.76 -20.50
C ALA A 166 -2.77 0.42 -19.64
N LEU A 167 -3.63 0.82 -18.70
CA LEU A 167 -3.30 1.69 -17.57
C LEU A 167 -3.63 0.94 -16.26
N PRO A 168 -2.76 0.05 -15.78
CA PRO A 168 -2.92 -0.59 -14.48
C PRO A 168 -2.84 0.47 -13.37
N VAL A 169 -3.78 0.44 -12.43
CA VAL A 169 -3.73 1.25 -11.20
C VAL A 169 -4.09 0.38 -10.00
N ALA A 170 -3.33 0.49 -8.91
CA ALA A 170 -3.65 -0.16 -7.65
C ALA A 170 -3.49 0.80 -6.47
N VAL A 171 -4.31 0.58 -5.45
CA VAL A 171 -4.30 1.28 -4.17
C VAL A 171 -4.10 0.25 -3.08
N ASN A 172 -3.14 0.49 -2.18
CA ASN A 172 -2.93 -0.27 -0.96
C ASN A 172 -2.90 0.71 0.22
N LEU A 173 -3.63 0.40 1.29
CA LEU A 173 -3.85 1.33 2.40
C LEU A 173 -3.11 0.85 3.64
N ASP A 174 -2.27 1.68 4.26
CA ASP A 174 -1.79 1.46 5.62
C ASP A 174 -2.67 2.22 6.62
N CYS A 175 -2.98 1.56 7.73
CA CYS A 175 -3.69 2.15 8.86
C CYS A 175 -2.74 2.89 9.80
N HIS A 176 -3.27 3.45 10.89
CA HIS A 176 -2.47 4.05 11.97
C HIS A 176 -1.34 3.12 12.51
N ALA A 177 -1.46 1.80 12.37
CA ALA A 177 -0.41 0.83 12.68
C ALA A 177 0.60 0.65 11.51
N HIS A 178 1.05 1.76 10.93
CA HIS A 178 2.05 1.87 9.88
C HIS A 178 3.43 1.44 10.45
N ARG A 179 3.87 0.23 10.09
CA ARG A 179 4.99 -0.47 10.77
C ARG A 179 5.94 -1.07 9.75
N HIS A 180 6.97 -0.30 9.38
CA HIS A 180 8.04 -0.78 8.51
C HIS A 180 9.42 -0.38 9.06
N LYS A 181 10.46 -1.11 8.62
CA LYS A 181 11.86 -0.82 8.92
C LYS A 181 12.73 -1.21 7.73
N GLU A 182 13.75 -0.40 7.46
CA GLU A 182 14.82 -0.69 6.51
C GLU A 182 16.15 -0.90 7.24
N VAL A 183 16.99 -1.78 6.70
CA VAL A 183 18.42 -1.92 7.00
C VAL A 183 19.18 -2.20 5.71
N VAL A 184 20.42 -1.73 5.64
CA VAL A 184 21.39 -2.11 4.60
C VAL A 184 22.52 -2.85 5.29
N LEU A 185 22.85 -4.03 4.77
CA LEU A 185 23.97 -4.88 5.17
C LEU A 185 25.06 -4.84 4.09
#